data_AF-A0A090WZH8-F1
#
_entry.id   AF-A0A090WZH8-F1
#
_cell.length_a   1.000
_cell.length_b   1.000
_cell.length_c   1.000
_cell.angle_alpha   90.00
_cell.angle_beta   90.00
_cell.angle_gamma   90.00
#
_symmetry.space_group_name_H-M   'P 1'
#
loop_
_entity.id
_entity.type
_entity.pdbx_description
1 polymer ?
#
loop_
_entity_poly.entity_id
_entity_poly.type
_entity_poly.pdbx_seq_one_letter_code
_entity_poly.pdbx_strand_id
1 'polypeptide(L)' 'MSAIINNIEIIKAKSTKINDVDFDNLKFGSVFSDHMLVCNYENGKWQAP' A
#
# COMPACT_ATOMS: atom_id res chain seq x y z
N MET A 1 9.76 1.10 11.41
CA MET A 1 9.51 -0.03 12.33
C MET A 1 8.47 -0.91 11.67
N SER A 2 8.80 -2.16 11.36
CA SER A 2 7.90 -3.15 10.76
C SER A 2 7.03 -3.76 11.87
N ALA A 3 5.75 -3.95 11.61
CA ALA A 3 4.81 -4.62 12.51
C ALA A 3 4.17 -5.78 11.75
N ILE A 4 3.91 -6.90 12.44
CA ILE A 4 3.25 -8.08 11.85
C ILE A 4 1.89 -8.23 12.51
N ILE A 5 0.81 -8.22 11.73
CA ILE A 5 -0.56 -8.47 12.18
C ILE A 5 -1.12 -9.59 11.30
N ASN A 6 -1.51 -10.71 11.90
CA ASN A 6 -2.08 -11.85 11.16
C ASN A 6 -1.23 -12.29 9.95
N ASN A 7 0.10 -12.32 10.12
CA ASN A 7 1.08 -12.69 9.08
C ASN A 7 1.20 -11.72 7.89
N ILE A 8 0.66 -10.50 8.00
CA ILE A 8 0.87 -9.43 7.02
C ILE A 8 1.99 -8.53 7.51
N GLU A 9 3.00 -8.30 6.68
CA GLU A 9 4.04 -7.31 6.97
C GLU A 9 3.53 -5.88 6.73
N ILE A 10 3.68 -5.01 7.74
CA ILE A 10 3.28 -3.61 7.64
C ILE A 10 4.53 -2.73 7.53
N ILE A 11 4.71 -2.15 6.34
CA ILE A 11 5.74 -1.16 6.07
C ILE A 11 5.09 0.23 6.04
N LYS A 12 5.40 1.06 7.03
CA LYS A 12 4.90 2.45 7.07
C LYS A 12 5.60 3.31 6.03
N ALA A 13 4.82 4.08 5.25
CA ALA A 13 5.33 5.12 4.37
C ALA A 13 6.13 6.16 5.17
N LYS A 14 7.20 6.69 4.58
CA LYS A 14 8.07 7.70 5.22
C LYS A 14 7.41 9.08 5.28
N SER A 15 6.54 9.37 4.33
CA SER A 15 5.78 10.62 4.21
C SER A 15 4.38 10.30 3.72
N THR A 16 3.43 11.16 4.06
CA THR A 16 2.05 11.06 3.55
C THR A 16 1.87 11.93 2.31
N LYS A 17 1.12 11.44 1.33
CA LYS A 17 0.73 12.19 0.12
C LYS A 17 -0.53 13.01 0.32
N ILE A 18 -1.26 12.84 1.42
CA ILE A 18 -2.60 13.44 1.60
C ILE A 18 -2.59 14.97 1.49
N ASN A 19 -1.50 15.61 1.89
CA ASN A 19 -1.36 17.07 1.87
C ASN A 19 -1.13 17.64 0.46
N ASP A 20 -0.75 16.78 -0.49
CA ASP A 20 -0.45 17.17 -1.88
C ASP A 20 -1.62 16.85 -2.83
N VAL A 21 -2.71 16.27 -2.31
CA VAL A 21 -3.88 15.89 -3.11
C VAL A 21 -4.80 17.09 -3.30
N ASP A 22 -5.02 17.47 -4.56
CA ASP A 22 -6.10 18.38 -4.96
C ASP A 22 -7.43 17.61 -4.97
N PHE A 23 -8.18 17.73 -3.86
CA PHE A 23 -9.47 17.07 -3.69
C PHE A 23 -10.58 17.66 -4.57
N ASP A 24 -10.42 18.88 -5.06
CA ASP A 24 -11.41 19.54 -5.93
C ASP A 24 -11.31 19.02 -7.38
N ASN A 25 -10.14 18.48 -7.78
CA ASN A 25 -9.89 17.98 -9.14
C ASN A 25 -9.43 16.50 -9.18
N LEU A 26 -10.13 15.63 -8.45
CA LEU A 26 -9.85 14.18 -8.46
C LEU A 26 -10.30 13.51 -9.76
N LYS A 27 -9.33 13.09 -10.58
CA LYS A 27 -9.59 12.23 -11.75
C LYS A 27 -9.60 10.76 -11.34
N PHE A 28 -10.50 9.99 -11.94
CA PHE A 28 -10.60 8.56 -11.69
C PHE A 28 -9.28 7.85 -12.01
N GLY A 29 -8.77 7.08 -11.04
CA GLY A 29 -7.57 6.26 -11.20
C GLY A 29 -6.23 7.02 -11.29
N SER A 30 -6.19 8.32 -11.01
CA SER A 30 -4.95 9.11 -11.06
C SER A 30 -4.31 9.38 -9.68
N VAL A 31 -5.06 9.19 -8.60
CA VAL A 31 -4.59 9.42 -7.22
C VAL A 31 -4.66 8.11 -6.45
N PHE A 32 -3.55 7.76 -5.78
CA PHE A 32 -3.38 6.51 -5.04
C PHE A 32 -2.97 6.79 -3.59
N SER A 33 -3.31 5.87 -2.68
CA SER A 33 -2.94 5.94 -1.26
C SER A 33 -1.43 5.81 -1.02
N ASP A 34 -1.04 6.07 0.24
CA ASP A 34 0.34 5.92 0.72
C ASP A 34 0.80 4.46 0.79
N HIS A 35 -0.16 3.52 0.85
CA HIS A 35 0.08 2.09 1.03
C HIS A 35 -0.65 1.26 -0.01
N MET A 36 -0.12 0.06 -0.24
CA MET A 36 -0.71 -1.00 -1.05
C MET A 36 -0.42 -2.35 -0.39
N LEU A 37 -1.26 -3.35 -0.68
CA LEU A 37 -1.04 -4.74 -0.32
C LEU A 37 -0.48 -5.49 -1.54
N VAL A 38 0.56 -6.30 -1.34
CA VAL A 38 1.19 -7.07 -2.43
C VAL A 38 1.39 -8.50 -1.95
N CYS A 39 0.98 -9.47 -2.76
CA CYS A 39 1.25 -10.88 -2.51
C CYS A 39 1.96 -11.47 -3.73
N ASN A 40 3.10 -12.12 -3.52
CA ASN A 40 3.80 -12.80 -4.60
C ASN A 40 3.25 -14.22 -4.79
N TYR A 41 3.20 -14.68 -6.04
CA TYR A 41 2.87 -16.06 -6.37
C TYR A 41 4.06 -16.72 -7.05
N GLU A 42 4.66 -17.70 -6.37
CA GLU A 42 5.90 -18.34 -6.78
C GLU A 42 5.81 -19.85 -6.55
N ASN A 43 6.36 -20.64 -7.48
CA ASN A 43 6.39 -22.11 -7.38
C ASN A 43 5.01 -22.75 -7.08
N GLY A 44 3.95 -22.18 -7.65
CA GLY A 44 2.58 -22.69 -7.49
C GLY A 44 1.92 -22.36 -6.16
N LYS A 45 2.47 -21.41 -5.38
CA LYS A 45 1.92 -21.03 -4.07
C LYS A 45 2.00 -19.52 -3.82
N TRP A 46 1.01 -19.01 -3.10
CA TRP A 46 1.04 -17.65 -2.56
C TRP A 46 2.06 -17.56 -1.43
N GLN A 47 2.84 -16.48 -1.45
CA GLN A 47 3.76 -16.13 -0.38
C GLN A 47 3.04 -15.31 0.69
N ALA A 48 3.73 -15.03 1.80
CA ALA A 48 3.21 -14.15 2.82
C ALA A 48 2.89 -12.76 2.21
N PRO A 49 1.72 -12.19 2.54
CA PRO A 49 1.33 -10.84 2.15
C PRO A 49 2.12 -9.73 2.85
#